data_AF-A0A535E8Y4-F1
#
_entry.id   AF-A0A535E8Y4-F1
#
_cell.length_a   1.000
_cell.length_b   1.000
_cell.length_c   1.000
_cell.angle_alpha   90.00
_cell.angle_beta   90.00
_cell.angle_gamma   90.00
#
_symmetry.space_group_name_H-M   'P 1'
#
loop_
_entity.id
_entity.type
_entity.pdbx_description
1 polymer ?
#
loop_
_entity_poly.entity_id
_entity_poly.type
_entity_poly.pdbx_seq_one_letter_code
_entity_poly.pdbx_strand_id
1 'polypeptide(L)'
;MATDLAAVAKRLPPELRVRERADADIERVVEFQNRWATPSQWMSPAAARAMQNASPEPLRLVLLVEDTGGRVQAVGSTSNGGLFASPDGSWRVGVRTAPEWRRRGVARALLEQLAHHARTNKAMRLVAAVRGDEPEGARFAEAMGYRAFHERIDSYIDVPSFDAAGFDDPDATAERAGVRLATYAELLREHASDVEAFQRELLPAIWDMARDVPSPTPMPEQPPPFEQAKRMFFEGPGIDPPSTIIALRDGHTVGMSVTMVKENGTAYTNFTGVARAERGKGIALAMKLRALRDLSTRSVKLFGTTNDEQNAAMRGINRRLGYVPDAPTTMYEKRFS
;
A
#
# COMPACT_ATOMS: atom_id res chain seq x y z
N MET A 1 24.66 -14.18 1.38
CA MET A 1 25.54 -14.34 0.21
C MET A 1 25.42 -13.09 -0.65
N ALA A 2 26.50 -12.61 -1.24
CA ALA A 2 26.50 -11.40 -2.07
C ALA A 2 25.69 -11.61 -3.36
N THR A 3 25.04 -10.56 -3.84
CA THR A 3 24.31 -10.55 -5.12
C THR A 3 25.29 -10.79 -6.28
N ASP A 4 24.99 -11.72 -7.18
CA ASP A 4 25.81 -11.97 -8.38
C ASP A 4 25.50 -10.95 -9.49
N LEU A 5 25.99 -9.71 -9.29
CA LEU A 5 25.82 -8.62 -10.25
C LEU A 5 26.53 -8.90 -11.58
N ALA A 6 27.59 -9.71 -11.57
CA ALA A 6 28.34 -10.06 -12.78
C ALA A 6 27.50 -10.96 -13.71
N ALA A 7 26.78 -11.94 -13.15
CA ALA A 7 25.86 -12.77 -13.92
C ALA A 7 24.70 -11.96 -14.52
N VAL A 8 24.17 -10.98 -13.78
CA VAL A 8 23.14 -10.06 -14.30
C VAL A 8 23.70 -9.21 -15.43
N ALA A 9 24.86 -8.56 -15.23
CA ALA A 9 25.48 -7.68 -16.21
C ALA A 9 25.75 -8.37 -17.56
N LYS A 10 26.18 -9.64 -17.56
CA LYS A 10 26.40 -10.43 -18.78
C LYS A 10 25.15 -10.63 -19.64
N ARG A 11 23.95 -10.44 -19.08
CA ARG A 11 22.66 -10.60 -19.74
C ARG A 11 22.03 -9.27 -20.15
N LEU A 12 22.66 -8.16 -19.80
CA LEU A 12 22.19 -6.83 -20.16
C LEU A 12 22.78 -6.39 -21.51
N PRO A 13 22.08 -5.52 -22.25
CA PRO A 13 22.68 -4.75 -23.33
C PRO A 13 23.97 -4.05 -22.88
N PRO A 14 24.99 -3.93 -23.74
CA PRO A 14 26.30 -3.38 -23.38
C PRO A 14 26.27 -1.92 -22.92
N GLU A 15 25.22 -1.18 -23.27
CA GLU A 15 25.00 0.21 -22.85
C GLU A 15 24.46 0.33 -21.42
N LEU A 16 24.05 -0.79 -20.82
CA LEU A 16 23.45 -0.83 -19.50
C LEU A 16 24.40 -1.43 -18.45
N ARG A 17 24.33 -0.89 -17.24
CA ARG A 17 25.07 -1.38 -16.07
C ARG A 17 24.09 -1.64 -14.94
N VAL A 18 24.30 -2.74 -14.21
CA VAL A 18 23.51 -3.07 -13.02
C VAL A 18 24.34 -2.87 -11.76
N ARG A 19 23.67 -2.43 -10.69
CA ARG A 19 24.23 -2.38 -9.35
C ARG A 19 23.13 -2.47 -8.29
N GLU A 20 23.53 -2.74 -7.06
CA GLU A 20 22.65 -2.56 -5.91
C GLU A 20 22.38 -1.08 -5.65
N ARG A 21 21.17 -0.79 -5.18
CA ARG A 21 20.75 0.56 -4.77
C ARG A 21 21.49 0.97 -3.49
N ALA A 22 22.17 2.11 -3.50
CA ALA A 22 22.66 2.76 -2.29
C ALA A 22 21.55 3.61 -1.63
N ASP A 23 21.71 3.99 -0.36
CA ASP A 23 20.70 4.82 0.31
C ASP A 23 20.47 6.17 -0.40
N ALA A 24 21.55 6.76 -0.94
CA ALA A 24 21.53 8.00 -1.72
C ALA A 24 20.79 7.90 -3.07
N ASP A 25 20.36 6.71 -3.49
CA ASP A 25 19.61 6.54 -4.75
C ASP A 25 18.09 6.61 -4.57
N ILE A 26 17.57 6.75 -3.34
CA ILE A 26 16.11 6.67 -3.11
C ILE A 26 15.34 7.68 -3.95
N GLU A 27 15.83 8.91 -4.09
CA GLU A 27 15.22 9.94 -4.93
C GLU A 27 15.15 9.50 -6.39
N ARG A 28 16.24 8.90 -6.92
CA ARG A 28 16.35 8.45 -8.31
C ARG A 28 15.44 7.24 -8.59
N VAL A 29 15.29 6.35 -7.62
CA VAL A 29 14.34 5.22 -7.68
C VAL A 29 12.91 5.72 -7.73
N VAL A 30 12.56 6.64 -6.83
CA VAL A 30 11.22 7.21 -6.72
C VAL A 30 10.87 7.99 -7.99
N GLU A 31 11.78 8.82 -8.50
CA GLU A 31 11.58 9.56 -9.75
C GLU A 31 11.31 8.60 -10.91
N PHE A 32 12.13 7.54 -11.06
CA PHE A 32 11.91 6.53 -12.09
C PHE A 32 10.54 5.86 -11.94
N GLN A 33 10.18 5.39 -10.74
CA GLN A 33 8.90 4.72 -10.50
C GLN A 33 7.70 5.63 -10.77
N ASN A 34 7.78 6.90 -10.39
CA ASN A 34 6.71 7.88 -10.55
C ASN A 34 6.36 8.18 -12.02
N ARG A 35 7.25 7.90 -12.98
CA ARG A 35 6.95 8.06 -14.42
C ARG A 35 5.78 7.20 -14.91
N TRP A 36 5.48 6.11 -14.20
CA TRP A 36 4.41 5.16 -14.56
C TRP A 36 3.47 4.88 -13.38
N ALA A 37 3.55 5.66 -12.32
CA ALA A 37 2.72 5.47 -11.14
C ALA A 37 1.27 5.90 -11.43
N THR A 38 0.31 5.13 -10.94
CA THR A 38 -1.07 5.62 -10.78
C THR A 38 -1.12 6.72 -9.71
N PRO A 39 -2.23 7.47 -9.59
CA PRO A 39 -2.40 8.44 -8.50
C PRO A 39 -2.15 7.85 -7.10
N SER A 40 -2.59 6.60 -6.85
CA SER A 40 -2.36 5.89 -5.58
C SER A 40 -0.91 5.45 -5.38
N GLN A 41 -0.21 5.06 -6.45
CA GLN A 41 1.17 4.56 -6.39
C GLN A 41 2.21 5.68 -6.27
N TRP A 42 1.89 6.89 -6.72
CA TRP A 42 2.81 8.02 -6.70
C TRP A 42 3.25 8.33 -5.26
N MET A 43 4.54 8.66 -5.10
CA MET A 43 5.13 8.96 -3.79
C MET A 43 6.20 10.04 -3.91
N SER A 44 6.29 10.97 -2.96
CA SER A 44 7.42 11.90 -2.90
C SER A 44 8.68 11.19 -2.38
N PRO A 45 9.89 11.65 -2.74
CA PRO A 45 11.11 11.10 -2.18
C PRO A 45 11.18 11.19 -0.65
N ALA A 46 10.66 12.29 -0.08
CA ALA A 46 10.57 12.47 1.37
C ALA A 46 9.67 11.41 2.01
N ALA A 47 8.51 11.13 1.40
CA ALA A 47 7.61 10.10 1.89
C ALA A 47 8.22 8.69 1.78
N ALA A 48 8.91 8.39 0.68
CA ALA A 48 9.61 7.12 0.51
C ALA A 48 10.71 6.93 1.56
N ARG A 49 11.47 7.99 1.88
CA ARG A 49 12.50 7.97 2.92
C ARG A 49 11.90 7.77 4.31
N ALA A 50 10.82 8.48 4.62
CA ALA A 50 10.09 8.30 5.87
C ALA A 50 9.58 6.86 6.03
N MET A 51 8.97 6.29 4.99
CA MET A 51 8.49 4.89 5.02
C MET A 51 9.63 3.88 5.17
N GLN A 52 10.77 4.08 4.50
CA GLN A 52 11.94 3.21 4.64
C GLN A 52 12.47 3.21 6.10
N ASN A 53 12.54 4.37 6.73
CA ASN A 53 13.00 4.52 8.11
C ASN A 53 11.98 3.98 9.12
N ALA A 54 10.69 4.16 8.82
CA ALA A 54 9.59 3.68 9.64
C ALA A 54 9.32 2.18 9.49
N SER A 55 9.86 1.49 8.50
CA SER A 55 9.74 0.03 8.37
C SER A 55 10.97 -0.57 7.71
N PRO A 56 12.08 -0.71 8.45
CA PRO A 56 13.28 -1.34 7.92
C PRO A 56 13.00 -2.77 7.47
N GLU A 57 13.49 -3.11 6.27
CA GLU A 57 13.38 -4.45 5.69
C GLU A 57 14.80 -4.99 5.45
N PRO A 58 15.44 -5.66 6.43
CA PRO A 58 16.86 -6.05 6.36
C PRO A 58 17.20 -6.97 5.18
N LEU A 59 16.21 -7.72 4.69
CA LEU A 59 16.36 -8.65 3.57
C LEU A 59 15.94 -8.06 2.22
N ARG A 60 15.56 -6.78 2.18
CA ARG A 60 15.17 -6.12 0.94
C ARG A 60 16.38 -5.95 0.04
N LEU A 61 16.26 -6.43 -1.20
CA LEU A 61 17.21 -6.17 -2.27
C LEU A 61 16.56 -5.25 -3.30
N VAL A 62 17.28 -4.19 -3.70
CA VAL A 62 16.89 -3.31 -4.80
C VAL A 62 18.05 -3.20 -5.77
N LEU A 63 17.76 -3.48 -7.04
CA LEU A 63 18.71 -3.43 -8.16
C LEU A 63 18.32 -2.28 -9.08
N LEU A 64 19.32 -1.51 -9.49
CA LEU A 64 19.21 -0.44 -10.48
C LEU A 64 19.93 -0.87 -11.75
N VAL A 65 19.31 -0.55 -12.88
CA VAL A 65 19.97 -0.61 -14.19
C VAL A 65 20.06 0.80 -14.73
N GLU A 66 21.27 1.23 -15.05
CA GLU A 66 21.58 2.58 -15.52
C GLU A 66 22.17 2.52 -16.93
N ASP A 67 21.91 3.55 -17.74
CA ASP A 67 22.61 3.74 -19.01
C ASP A 67 24.02 4.35 -18.81
N THR A 68 24.78 4.48 -19.89
CA THR A 68 26.12 5.11 -19.87
C THR A 68 26.14 6.56 -19.39
N GLY A 69 25.00 7.25 -19.43
CA GLY A 69 24.81 8.60 -18.90
C GLY A 69 24.37 8.63 -17.43
N GLY A 70 24.26 7.48 -16.77
CA GLY A 70 23.83 7.36 -15.38
C GLY A 70 22.33 7.61 -15.18
N ARG A 71 21.48 7.48 -16.20
CA ARG A 71 20.03 7.53 -15.99
C ARG A 71 19.50 6.16 -15.64
N VAL A 72 18.59 6.09 -14.67
CA VAL A 72 17.92 4.84 -14.30
C VAL A 72 16.98 4.41 -15.43
N GLN A 73 17.17 3.19 -15.92
CA GLN A 73 16.43 2.58 -17.03
C GLN A 73 15.61 1.36 -16.59
N ALA A 74 15.98 0.73 -15.48
CA ALA A 74 15.14 -0.25 -14.82
C ALA A 74 15.39 -0.28 -13.31
N VAL A 75 14.35 -0.66 -12.57
CA VAL A 75 14.41 -0.93 -11.14
C VAL A 75 13.78 -2.29 -10.90
N GLY A 76 14.48 -3.11 -10.13
CA GLY A 76 13.96 -4.37 -9.60
C GLY A 76 14.05 -4.37 -8.08
N SER A 77 13.04 -4.88 -7.39
CA SER A 77 13.07 -5.05 -5.94
C SER A 77 12.43 -6.35 -5.50
N THR A 78 12.94 -6.90 -4.38
CA THR A 78 12.34 -8.03 -3.68
C THR A 78 12.48 -7.84 -2.18
N SER A 79 11.50 -8.30 -1.41
CA SER A 79 11.51 -8.19 0.05
C SER A 79 10.59 -9.22 0.68
N ASN A 80 10.96 -9.70 1.87
CA ASN A 80 10.06 -10.47 2.72
C ASN A 80 8.99 -9.60 3.38
N GLY A 81 9.15 -8.28 3.40
CA GLY A 81 8.25 -7.33 4.05
C GLY A 81 8.64 -6.93 5.48
N GLY A 82 9.83 -7.29 5.95
CA GLY A 82 10.35 -6.88 7.26
C GLY A 82 9.43 -7.33 8.40
N LEU A 83 8.90 -6.40 9.16
CA LEU A 83 7.97 -6.66 10.27
C LEU A 83 6.57 -7.11 9.80
N PHE A 84 6.28 -7.00 8.50
CA PHE A 84 5.10 -7.53 7.83
C PHE A 84 5.41 -8.79 7.05
N ALA A 85 6.49 -9.49 7.41
CA ALA A 85 6.80 -10.77 6.80
C ALA A 85 5.65 -11.74 6.94
N SER A 86 5.16 -12.23 5.81
CA SER A 86 4.04 -13.15 5.82
C SER A 86 4.48 -14.49 6.42
N PRO A 87 3.71 -15.07 7.35
CA PRO A 87 4.08 -16.33 8.02
C PRO A 87 4.14 -17.53 7.05
N ASP A 88 3.54 -17.44 5.86
CA ASP A 88 3.62 -18.46 4.82
C ASP A 88 4.94 -18.42 4.00
N GLY A 89 5.86 -17.50 4.33
CA GLY A 89 7.12 -17.33 3.62
C GLY A 89 6.99 -16.63 2.27
N SER A 90 5.88 -15.92 2.01
CA SER A 90 5.70 -15.08 0.83
C SER A 90 6.65 -13.89 0.81
N TRP A 91 7.23 -13.64 -0.36
CA TRP A 91 8.02 -12.46 -0.65
C TRP A 91 7.37 -11.64 -1.75
N ARG A 92 7.46 -10.32 -1.66
CA ARG A 92 7.04 -9.40 -2.73
C ARG A 92 8.18 -9.22 -3.71
N VAL A 93 7.88 -9.23 -5.01
CA VAL A 93 8.84 -8.91 -6.07
C VAL A 93 8.22 -7.97 -7.11
N GLY A 94 9.02 -7.06 -7.63
CA GLY A 94 8.62 -6.15 -8.69
C GLY A 94 9.79 -5.79 -9.60
N VAL A 95 9.51 -5.63 -10.89
CA VAL A 95 10.45 -5.11 -11.87
C VAL A 95 9.73 -4.12 -12.75
N ARG A 96 10.40 -3.00 -13.03
CA ARG A 96 9.95 -2.00 -14.01
C ARG A 96 11.11 -1.64 -14.91
N THR A 97 10.85 -1.62 -16.22
CA THR A 97 11.84 -1.31 -17.27
C THR A 97 11.27 -0.23 -18.18
N ALA A 98 12.08 0.77 -18.48
CA ALA A 98 11.74 1.84 -19.40
C ALA A 98 11.35 1.26 -20.79
N PRO A 99 10.34 1.82 -21.47
CA PRO A 99 9.81 1.27 -22.72
C PRO A 99 10.84 0.90 -23.78
N GLU A 100 11.85 1.75 -23.98
CA GLU A 100 12.93 1.60 -24.96
C GLU A 100 13.86 0.40 -24.69
N TRP A 101 13.91 -0.08 -23.44
CA TRP A 101 14.71 -1.23 -23.00
C TRP A 101 13.88 -2.51 -22.82
N ARG A 102 12.57 -2.47 -23.12
CA ARG A 102 11.72 -3.67 -23.11
C ARG A 102 12.16 -4.66 -24.19
N ARG A 103 11.87 -5.95 -23.97
CA ARG A 103 12.20 -7.06 -24.88
C ARG A 103 13.70 -7.26 -25.17
N ARG A 104 14.58 -6.64 -24.36
CA ARG A 104 16.05 -6.79 -24.44
C ARG A 104 16.65 -7.59 -23.27
N GLY A 105 15.85 -8.44 -22.63
CA GLY A 105 16.31 -9.29 -21.52
C GLY A 105 16.46 -8.62 -20.15
N VAL A 106 16.41 -7.29 -20.05
CA VAL A 106 16.63 -6.52 -18.81
C VAL A 106 15.76 -7.00 -17.65
N ALA A 107 14.44 -7.04 -17.83
CA ALA A 107 13.51 -7.43 -16.78
C ALA A 107 13.70 -8.89 -16.32
N ARG A 108 14.02 -9.80 -17.27
CA ARG A 108 14.32 -11.20 -16.97
C ARG A 108 15.58 -11.31 -16.11
N ALA A 109 16.66 -10.62 -16.48
CA ALA A 109 17.92 -10.66 -15.75
C ALA A 109 17.76 -10.17 -14.30
N LEU A 110 17.01 -9.07 -14.10
CA LEU A 110 16.67 -8.57 -12.76
C LEU A 110 15.83 -9.57 -11.98
N LEU A 111 14.73 -10.06 -12.57
CA LEU A 111 13.78 -10.93 -11.88
C LEU A 111 14.42 -12.26 -11.45
N GLU A 112 15.28 -12.84 -12.28
CA GLU A 112 16.00 -14.07 -11.94
C GLU A 112 16.94 -13.87 -10.75
N GLN A 113 17.66 -12.74 -10.68
CA GLN A 113 18.53 -12.44 -9.54
C GLN A 113 17.74 -12.13 -8.26
N LEU A 114 16.65 -11.38 -8.37
CA LEU A 114 15.75 -11.11 -7.24
C LEU A 114 15.13 -12.41 -6.71
N ALA A 115 14.76 -13.33 -7.60
CA ALA A 115 14.24 -14.64 -7.22
C ALA A 115 15.31 -15.52 -6.57
N HIS A 116 16.54 -15.48 -7.07
CA HIS A 116 17.67 -16.16 -6.43
C HIS A 116 17.91 -15.64 -5.01
N HIS A 117 17.92 -14.31 -4.82
CA HIS A 117 18.05 -13.69 -3.49
C HIS A 117 16.95 -14.14 -2.53
N ALA A 118 15.69 -14.12 -2.98
CA ALA A 118 14.56 -14.56 -2.17
C ALA A 118 14.69 -16.05 -1.77
N ARG A 119 15.02 -16.94 -2.73
CA ARG A 119 15.25 -18.38 -2.46
C ARG A 119 16.35 -18.63 -1.44
N THR A 120 17.49 -17.94 -1.60
CA THR A 120 18.63 -18.05 -0.68
C THR A 120 18.25 -17.61 0.73
N ASN A 121 17.29 -16.69 0.85
CA ASN A 121 16.71 -16.26 2.12
C ASN A 121 15.42 -17.02 2.50
N LYS A 122 15.27 -18.26 2.01
CA LYS A 122 14.21 -19.20 2.38
C LYS A 122 12.78 -18.71 2.08
N ALA A 123 12.61 -17.87 1.06
CA ALA A 123 11.28 -17.60 0.53
C ALA A 123 10.60 -18.90 0.07
N MET A 124 9.31 -19.04 0.32
CA MET A 124 8.49 -20.17 -0.17
C MET A 124 7.85 -19.84 -1.51
N ARG A 125 7.52 -18.57 -1.74
CA ARG A 125 6.99 -18.08 -3.01
C ARG A 125 7.30 -16.60 -3.22
N LEU A 126 7.24 -16.18 -4.47
CA LEU A 126 7.22 -14.79 -4.88
C LEU A 126 5.81 -14.37 -5.28
N VAL A 127 5.41 -13.18 -4.86
CA VAL A 127 4.16 -12.52 -5.22
C VAL A 127 4.49 -11.23 -5.96
N ALA A 128 3.93 -11.07 -7.15
CA ALA A 128 4.03 -9.87 -7.97
C ALA A 128 2.64 -9.29 -8.22
N ALA A 129 2.55 -7.98 -8.38
CA ALA A 129 1.32 -7.29 -8.75
C ALA A 129 1.47 -6.76 -10.17
N VAL A 130 0.49 -7.03 -11.03
CA VAL A 130 0.46 -6.56 -12.42
C VAL A 130 -0.86 -5.84 -12.65
N ARG A 131 -0.79 -4.63 -13.17
CA ARG A 131 -1.99 -3.85 -13.51
C ARG A 131 -2.66 -4.42 -14.77
N GLY A 132 -3.98 -4.41 -14.79
CA GLY A 132 -4.79 -4.95 -15.89
C GLY A 132 -4.66 -4.15 -17.19
N ASP A 133 -4.20 -2.90 -17.11
CA ASP A 133 -3.88 -2.06 -18.26
C ASP A 133 -2.41 -2.19 -18.74
N GLU A 134 -1.63 -3.10 -18.15
CA GLU A 134 -0.27 -3.47 -18.57
C GLU A 134 -0.22 -4.92 -19.10
N PRO A 135 -0.87 -5.25 -20.23
CA PRO A 135 -0.99 -6.64 -20.71
C PRO A 135 0.36 -7.29 -21.06
N GLU A 136 1.38 -6.50 -21.41
CA GLU A 136 2.77 -6.99 -21.57
C GLU A 136 3.33 -7.53 -20.26
N GLY A 137 2.96 -6.93 -19.12
CA GLY A 137 3.37 -7.36 -17.79
C GLY A 137 2.79 -8.73 -17.44
N ALA A 138 1.52 -8.97 -17.77
CA ALA A 138 0.84 -10.24 -17.55
C ALA A 138 1.52 -11.36 -18.37
N ARG A 139 1.71 -11.13 -19.67
CA ARG A 139 2.43 -12.07 -20.56
C ARG A 139 3.86 -12.35 -20.07
N PHE A 140 4.54 -11.33 -19.53
CA PHE A 140 5.87 -11.52 -18.96
C PHE A 140 5.85 -12.35 -17.68
N ALA A 141 4.91 -12.11 -16.76
CA ALA A 141 4.76 -12.88 -15.54
C ALA A 141 4.52 -14.38 -15.85
N GLU A 142 3.59 -14.67 -16.75
CA GLU A 142 3.29 -16.04 -17.21
C GLU A 142 4.52 -16.70 -17.85
N ALA A 143 5.22 -16.00 -18.75
CA ALA A 143 6.44 -16.50 -19.39
C ALA A 143 7.59 -16.74 -18.39
N MET A 144 7.55 -16.11 -17.21
CA MET A 144 8.49 -16.34 -16.11
C MET A 144 8.01 -17.43 -15.13
N GLY A 145 6.88 -18.08 -15.42
CA GLY A 145 6.31 -19.19 -14.67
C GLY A 145 5.49 -18.75 -13.45
N TYR A 146 5.02 -17.51 -13.42
CA TYR A 146 4.06 -17.06 -12.43
C TYR A 146 2.64 -17.39 -12.88
N ARG A 147 1.73 -17.55 -11.92
CA ARG A 147 0.31 -17.83 -12.16
C ARG A 147 -0.54 -16.80 -11.43
N ALA A 148 -1.55 -16.26 -12.11
CA ALA A 148 -2.55 -15.41 -11.46
C ALA A 148 -3.27 -16.22 -10.37
N PHE A 149 -3.52 -15.60 -9.22
CA PHE A 149 -4.22 -16.27 -8.11
C PHE A 149 -5.19 -15.38 -7.34
N HIS A 150 -5.17 -14.07 -7.58
CA HIS A 150 -5.96 -13.11 -6.80
C HIS A 150 -6.08 -11.76 -7.51
N GLU A 151 -7.16 -11.02 -7.31
CA GLU A 151 -7.33 -9.66 -7.84
C GLU A 151 -7.59 -8.60 -6.76
N ARG A 152 -7.12 -7.38 -7.05
CA ARG A 152 -7.40 -6.18 -6.26
C ARG A 152 -7.80 -5.05 -7.20
N ILE A 153 -8.75 -4.24 -6.77
CA ILE A 153 -9.29 -3.15 -7.58
C ILE A 153 -9.04 -1.85 -6.83
N ASP A 154 -8.23 -0.98 -7.42
CA ASP A 154 -8.18 0.43 -7.02
C ASP A 154 -9.45 1.11 -7.53
N SER A 155 -9.95 2.08 -6.78
CA SER A 155 -11.09 2.91 -7.20
C SER A 155 -10.91 4.32 -6.68
N TYR A 156 -11.45 5.30 -7.40
CA TYR A 156 -11.30 6.72 -7.07
C TYR A 156 -12.63 7.47 -7.12
N ILE A 157 -12.77 8.46 -6.26
CA ILE A 157 -13.76 9.54 -6.37
C ILE A 157 -13.03 10.80 -6.84
N ASP A 158 -13.63 11.52 -7.79
CA ASP A 158 -13.29 12.92 -8.09
C ASP A 158 -13.93 13.81 -7.02
N VAL A 159 -13.10 14.26 -6.07
CA VAL A 159 -13.55 14.92 -4.83
C VAL A 159 -14.32 16.22 -5.10
N PRO A 160 -13.85 17.14 -5.99
CA PRO A 160 -14.62 18.31 -6.40
C PRO A 160 -16.03 18.02 -6.96
N SER A 161 -16.24 16.82 -7.52
CA SER A 161 -17.53 16.42 -8.11
C SER A 161 -18.45 15.68 -7.14
N PHE A 162 -17.98 15.38 -5.93
CA PHE A 162 -18.74 14.58 -4.97
C PHE A 162 -19.98 15.34 -4.46
N ASP A 163 -21.16 14.76 -4.72
CA ASP A 163 -22.42 15.28 -4.20
C ASP A 163 -22.79 14.59 -2.87
N ALA A 164 -22.69 15.35 -1.79
CA ALA A 164 -23.05 14.88 -0.45
C ALA A 164 -24.57 14.90 -0.18
N ALA A 165 -25.39 15.52 -1.04
CA ALA A 165 -26.82 15.74 -0.78
C ALA A 165 -27.63 14.43 -0.69
N GLY A 166 -27.15 13.34 -1.32
CA GLY A 166 -27.75 12.01 -1.26
C GLY A 166 -27.46 11.21 0.01
N PHE A 167 -26.75 11.79 0.99
CA PHE A 167 -26.33 11.10 2.20
C PHE A 167 -26.80 11.80 3.47
N ASP A 168 -27.25 10.98 4.42
CA ASP A 168 -27.42 11.42 5.81
C ASP A 168 -26.12 12.01 6.36
N ASP A 169 -26.25 12.85 7.37
CA ASP A 169 -25.10 13.26 8.16
C ASP A 169 -24.37 12.04 8.76
N PRO A 170 -23.04 11.92 8.60
CA PRO A 170 -22.29 10.76 9.05
C PRO A 170 -22.28 10.65 10.58
N ASP A 171 -22.25 11.78 11.30
CA ASP A 171 -22.27 11.78 12.76
C ASP A 171 -23.65 11.33 13.25
N ALA A 172 -24.73 11.86 12.69
CA ALA A 172 -26.09 11.39 13.00
C ALA A 172 -26.31 9.91 12.65
N THR A 173 -25.68 9.41 11.59
CA THR A 173 -25.73 7.99 11.21
C THR A 173 -25.00 7.11 12.22
N ALA A 174 -23.83 7.52 12.69
CA ALA A 174 -23.09 6.80 13.71
C ALA A 174 -23.80 6.86 15.07
N GLU A 175 -24.38 8.00 15.45
CA GLU A 175 -25.13 8.20 16.69
C GLU A 175 -26.34 7.25 16.79
N ARG A 176 -27.07 7.02 15.69
CA ARG A 176 -28.16 6.00 15.65
C ARG A 176 -27.66 4.59 15.94
N ALA A 177 -26.39 4.30 15.66
CA ALA A 177 -25.74 3.05 16.03
C ALA A 177 -25.14 3.09 17.46
N GLY A 178 -25.29 4.19 18.20
CA GLY A 178 -24.65 4.42 19.51
C GLY A 178 -23.14 4.56 19.41
N VAL A 179 -22.64 5.13 18.31
CA VAL A 179 -21.21 5.30 18.03
C VAL A 179 -20.89 6.77 17.82
N ARG A 180 -19.82 7.25 18.44
CA ARG A 180 -19.23 8.56 18.16
C ARG A 180 -18.18 8.41 17.07
N LEU A 181 -18.21 9.27 16.05
CA LEU A 181 -17.07 9.44 15.17
C LEU A 181 -16.19 10.58 15.71
N ALA A 182 -14.88 10.43 15.57
CA ALA A 182 -13.91 11.48 15.84
C ALA A 182 -12.77 11.40 14.84
N THR A 183 -12.20 12.55 14.47
CA THR A 183 -10.94 12.57 13.74
C THR A 183 -9.81 12.16 14.68
N TYR A 184 -8.75 11.57 14.14
CA TYR A 184 -7.57 11.26 14.93
C TYR A 184 -6.93 12.54 15.49
N ALA A 185 -7.01 13.67 14.76
CA ALA A 185 -6.59 14.98 15.26
C ALA A 185 -7.40 15.48 16.48
N GLU A 186 -8.72 15.25 16.54
CA GLU A 186 -9.54 15.51 17.72
C GLU A 186 -9.09 14.64 18.90
N LEU A 187 -8.89 13.35 18.66
CA LEU A 187 -8.48 12.42 19.71
C LEU A 187 -7.07 12.71 20.24
N LEU A 188 -6.14 13.14 19.39
CA LEU A 188 -4.83 13.62 19.84
C LEU A 188 -4.93 14.81 20.79
N ARG A 189 -5.93 15.69 20.61
CA ARG A 189 -6.18 16.81 21.55
C ARG A 189 -6.88 16.34 22.82
N GLU A 190 -7.88 15.48 22.69
CA GLU A 190 -8.60 14.88 23.84
C GLU A 190 -7.64 14.11 24.76
N HIS A 191 -6.67 13.40 24.19
CA HIS A 191 -5.67 12.60 24.89
C HIS A 191 -4.29 13.29 24.99
N ALA A 192 -4.22 14.62 24.91
CA ALA A 192 -2.96 15.36 24.87
C ALA A 192 -2.06 15.12 26.12
N SER A 193 -2.64 14.74 27.25
CA SER A 193 -1.90 14.41 28.47
C SER A 193 -1.11 13.11 28.36
N ASP A 194 -1.55 12.16 27.52
CA ASP A 194 -0.88 10.87 27.31
C ASP A 194 -1.29 10.24 25.96
N VAL A 195 -0.74 10.81 24.87
CA VAL A 195 -0.98 10.33 23.50
C VAL A 195 -0.47 8.89 23.31
N GLU A 196 0.62 8.53 23.98
CA GLU A 196 1.21 7.22 23.84
C GLU A 196 0.32 6.13 24.43
N ALA A 197 -0.23 6.33 25.63
CA ALA A 197 -1.19 5.39 26.22
C ALA A 197 -2.41 5.20 25.31
N PHE A 198 -2.94 6.29 24.74
CA PHE A 198 -4.04 6.21 23.78
C PHE A 198 -3.68 5.38 22.53
N GLN A 199 -2.51 5.63 21.92
CA GLN A 199 -2.05 4.85 20.77
C GLN A 199 -1.82 3.37 21.10
N ARG A 200 -1.35 3.06 22.32
CA ARG A 200 -1.17 1.69 22.81
C ARG A 200 -2.50 0.96 22.97
N GLU A 201 -3.56 1.63 23.41
CA GLU A 201 -4.92 1.07 23.46
C GLU A 201 -5.52 0.87 22.06
N LEU A 202 -5.26 1.81 21.15
CA LEU A 202 -5.78 1.80 19.79
C LEU A 202 -5.17 0.69 18.91
N LEU A 203 -3.87 0.41 19.06
CA LEU A 203 -3.12 -0.50 18.18
C LEU A 203 -3.69 -1.94 18.11
N PRO A 204 -4.01 -2.63 19.23
CA PRO A 204 -4.61 -3.97 19.17
C PRO A 204 -5.92 -4.01 18.40
N ALA A 205 -6.81 -3.03 18.60
CA ALA A 205 -8.09 -2.97 17.90
C ALA A 205 -7.91 -2.79 16.39
N ILE A 206 -6.98 -1.92 15.96
CA ILE A 206 -6.63 -1.77 14.55
C ILE A 206 -6.09 -3.08 13.99
N TRP A 207 -5.19 -3.74 14.73
CA TRP A 207 -4.53 -4.95 14.27
C TRP A 207 -5.52 -6.11 14.07
N ASP A 208 -6.44 -6.31 15.01
CA ASP A 208 -7.48 -7.32 14.91
C ASP A 208 -8.39 -7.07 13.70
N MET A 209 -8.80 -5.83 13.49
CA MET A 209 -9.59 -5.46 12.31
C MET A 209 -8.81 -5.61 11.01
N ALA A 210 -7.51 -5.32 10.99
CA ALA A 210 -6.65 -5.47 9.82
C ALA A 210 -6.47 -6.93 9.42
N ARG A 211 -6.32 -7.84 10.40
CA ARG A 211 -6.24 -9.28 10.17
C ARG A 211 -7.51 -9.90 9.58
N ASP A 212 -8.67 -9.27 9.81
CA ASP A 212 -9.94 -9.66 9.22
C ASP A 212 -10.11 -9.22 7.75
N VAL A 213 -9.21 -8.37 7.22
CA VAL A 213 -9.25 -7.92 5.83
C VAL A 213 -8.65 -9.00 4.92
N PRO A 214 -9.38 -9.48 3.90
CA PRO A 214 -8.83 -10.39 2.90
C PRO A 214 -7.56 -9.80 2.27
N SER A 215 -6.52 -10.62 2.15
CA SER A 215 -5.21 -10.24 1.64
C SER A 215 -4.60 -11.39 0.84
N PRO A 216 -3.85 -11.11 -0.24
CA PRO A 216 -3.18 -12.15 -1.05
C PRO A 216 -2.11 -12.93 -0.28
N THR A 217 -1.64 -12.38 0.84
CA THR A 217 -0.69 -13.02 1.76
C THR A 217 -1.20 -12.87 3.20
N PRO A 218 -1.12 -13.91 4.04
CA PRO A 218 -1.49 -13.82 5.45
C PRO A 218 -0.73 -12.71 6.19
N MET A 219 -1.40 -12.04 7.13
CA MET A 219 -0.77 -11.08 8.04
C MET A 219 -0.17 -11.79 9.26
N PRO A 220 0.88 -11.20 9.90
CA PRO A 220 1.37 -11.69 11.18
C PRO A 220 0.29 -11.69 12.26
N GLU A 221 0.38 -12.63 13.20
CA GLU A 221 -0.59 -12.74 14.30
C GLU A 221 -0.58 -11.53 15.23
N GLN A 222 0.62 -11.02 15.54
CA GLN A 222 0.85 -9.92 16.46
C GLN A 222 1.31 -8.66 15.72
N PRO A 223 0.97 -7.46 16.22
CA PRO A 223 1.50 -6.22 15.67
C PRO A 223 3.01 -6.12 15.88
N PRO A 224 3.70 -5.24 15.12
CA PRO A 224 5.07 -4.86 15.42
C PRO A 224 5.19 -4.31 16.85
N PRO A 225 6.41 -4.31 17.44
CA PRO A 225 6.67 -3.59 18.68
C PRO A 225 6.16 -2.15 18.58
N PHE A 226 5.57 -1.64 19.67
CA PHE A 226 4.84 -0.38 19.66
C PHE A 226 5.64 0.79 19.08
N GLU A 227 6.92 0.95 19.43
CA GLU A 227 7.76 2.03 18.90
C GLU A 227 7.84 2.02 17.37
N GLN A 228 7.85 0.82 16.77
CA GLN A 228 7.80 0.71 15.33
C GLN A 228 6.39 0.94 14.80
N ALA A 229 5.38 0.32 15.41
CA ALA A 229 3.99 0.50 15.00
C ALA A 229 3.59 2.00 15.02
N LYS A 230 4.06 2.75 16.02
CA LYS A 230 3.90 4.20 16.14
C LYS A 230 4.44 4.93 14.91
N ARG A 231 5.69 4.67 14.54
CA ARG A 231 6.33 5.26 13.34
C ARG A 231 5.61 4.90 12.05
N MET A 232 5.02 3.70 11.98
CA MET A 232 4.37 3.19 10.78
C MET A 232 2.94 3.68 10.59
N PHE A 233 2.19 3.79 11.68
CA PHE A 233 0.73 3.94 11.64
C PHE A 233 0.23 5.25 12.23
N PHE A 234 0.99 5.85 13.14
CA PHE A 234 0.57 7.04 13.87
C PHE A 234 1.43 8.27 13.55
N GLU A 235 2.52 8.08 12.80
CA GLU A 235 3.46 9.12 12.41
C GLU A 235 3.75 9.08 10.91
N GLY A 236 4.30 10.18 10.38
CA GLY A 236 4.78 10.26 9.02
C GLY A 236 3.66 10.37 7.97
N PRO A 237 4.01 10.20 6.68
CA PRO A 237 3.12 10.51 5.55
C PRO A 237 2.01 9.49 5.33
N GLY A 238 2.04 8.34 6.03
CA GLY A 238 1.08 7.24 5.88
C GLY A 238 -0.28 7.50 6.54
N ILE A 239 -0.41 8.61 7.27
CA ILE A 239 -1.61 9.01 7.99
C ILE A 239 -1.79 10.53 7.90
N ASP A 240 -3.02 10.96 7.65
CA ASP A 240 -3.48 12.35 7.74
C ASP A 240 -4.43 12.42 8.94
N PRO A 241 -3.98 12.90 10.11
CA PRO A 241 -4.80 12.92 11.32
C PRO A 241 -6.16 13.63 11.20
N PRO A 242 -6.30 14.75 10.44
CA PRO A 242 -7.59 15.41 10.24
C PRO A 242 -8.62 14.57 9.48
N SER A 243 -8.19 13.74 8.52
CA SER A 243 -9.09 12.88 7.72
C SER A 243 -9.09 11.39 8.09
N THR A 244 -8.35 11.03 9.13
CA THR A 244 -8.41 9.70 9.70
C THR A 244 -9.51 9.66 10.73
N ILE A 245 -10.51 8.82 10.52
CA ILE A 245 -11.72 8.77 11.36
C ILE A 245 -11.68 7.51 12.23
N ILE A 246 -11.92 7.68 13.52
CA ILE A 246 -12.05 6.62 14.52
C ILE A 246 -13.51 6.58 14.99
N ALA A 247 -14.08 5.38 15.01
CA ALA A 247 -15.42 5.11 15.54
C ALA A 247 -15.29 4.57 16.96
N LEU A 248 -16.02 5.16 17.90
CA LEU A 248 -15.95 4.88 19.33
C LEU A 248 -17.32 4.48 19.88
N ARG A 249 -17.37 3.40 20.66
CA ARG A 249 -18.53 3.04 21.50
C ARG A 249 -18.07 3.07 22.95
N ASP A 250 -18.76 3.85 23.78
CA ASP A 250 -18.47 3.97 25.21
C ASP A 250 -16.98 4.27 25.50
N GLY A 251 -16.35 5.07 24.62
CA GLY A 251 -14.93 5.42 24.70
C GLY A 251 -13.95 4.44 24.02
N HIS A 252 -14.38 3.25 23.65
CA HIS A 252 -13.52 2.23 23.04
C HIS A 252 -13.59 2.20 21.51
N THR A 253 -12.46 1.93 20.86
CA THR A 253 -12.39 1.85 19.40
C THR A 253 -13.14 0.65 18.85
N VAL A 254 -14.11 0.92 17.99
CA VAL A 254 -14.91 -0.09 17.27
C VAL A 254 -14.73 -0.04 15.76
N GLY A 255 -14.03 0.97 15.23
CA GLY A 255 -13.73 1.09 13.82
C GLY A 255 -12.70 2.18 13.53
N MET A 256 -12.03 2.06 12.39
CA MET A 256 -11.10 3.08 11.92
C MET A 256 -11.08 3.13 10.39
N SER A 257 -10.99 4.34 9.83
CA SER A 257 -10.66 4.58 8.44
C SER A 257 -9.42 5.47 8.35
N VAL A 258 -8.30 4.87 7.97
CA VAL A 258 -6.99 5.53 7.84
C VAL A 258 -6.88 6.18 6.47
N THR A 259 -6.76 7.50 6.45
CA THR A 259 -6.57 8.29 5.23
C THR A 259 -5.16 8.85 5.23
N MET A 260 -4.51 8.89 4.08
CA MET A 260 -3.31 9.67 3.82
C MET A 260 -3.59 10.71 2.72
N VAL A 261 -2.89 11.83 2.73
CA VAL A 261 -2.94 12.85 1.67
C VAL A 261 -1.55 13.02 1.07
N LYS A 262 -1.42 12.73 -0.22
CA LYS A 262 -0.15 12.80 -0.95
C LYS A 262 0.08 14.20 -1.50
N GLU A 263 1.35 14.55 -1.72
CA GLU A 263 1.73 15.88 -2.24
C GLU A 263 1.26 16.11 -3.69
N ASN A 264 0.89 15.06 -4.42
CA ASN A 264 0.28 15.18 -5.76
C ASN A 264 -1.21 15.57 -5.73
N GLY A 265 -1.80 15.80 -4.54
CA GLY A 265 -3.21 16.16 -4.37
C GLY A 265 -4.17 14.97 -4.37
N THR A 266 -3.68 13.73 -4.27
CA THR A 266 -4.48 12.52 -4.11
C THR A 266 -4.54 12.11 -2.65
N ALA A 267 -5.75 11.99 -2.09
CA ALA A 267 -5.96 11.29 -0.84
C ALA A 267 -6.18 9.80 -1.09
N TYR A 268 -5.84 8.96 -0.12
CA TYR A 268 -5.99 7.51 -0.24
C TYR A 268 -6.36 6.87 1.09
N THR A 269 -7.36 6.00 1.09
CA THR A 269 -7.68 5.17 2.25
C THR A 269 -6.80 3.93 2.27
N ASN A 270 -5.84 3.89 3.19
CA ASN A 270 -4.95 2.74 3.40
C ASN A 270 -5.67 1.56 4.04
N PHE A 271 -6.63 1.84 4.93
CA PHE A 271 -7.34 0.83 5.69
C PHE A 271 -8.70 1.36 6.13
N THR A 272 -9.73 0.53 6.03
CA THR A 272 -11.01 0.73 6.73
C THR A 272 -11.40 -0.58 7.38
N GLY A 273 -11.58 -0.56 8.70
CA GLY A 273 -12.00 -1.69 9.50
C GLY A 273 -13.11 -1.32 10.45
N VAL A 274 -14.00 -2.27 10.71
CA VAL A 274 -15.00 -2.21 11.78
C VAL A 274 -14.98 -3.54 12.52
N ALA A 275 -14.98 -3.47 13.85
CA ALA A 275 -15.02 -4.62 14.74
C ALA A 275 -16.18 -5.55 14.36
N ARG A 276 -15.97 -6.86 14.45
CA ARG A 276 -16.92 -7.87 13.94
C ARG A 276 -18.34 -7.69 14.49
N ALA A 277 -18.48 -7.38 15.78
CA ALA A 277 -19.76 -7.15 16.45
C ALA A 277 -20.49 -5.85 16.02
N GLU A 278 -19.80 -4.98 15.29
CA GLU A 278 -20.26 -3.63 14.91
C GLU A 278 -20.53 -3.49 13.41
N ARG A 279 -20.29 -4.56 12.64
CA ARG A 279 -20.55 -4.60 11.20
C ARG A 279 -22.04 -4.55 10.89
N GLY A 280 -22.37 -4.08 9.68
CA GLY A 280 -23.77 -3.98 9.21
C GLY A 280 -24.55 -2.77 9.75
N LYS A 281 -23.97 -1.97 10.63
CA LYS A 281 -24.61 -0.79 11.25
C LYS A 281 -24.33 0.54 10.52
N GLY A 282 -23.76 0.51 9.32
CA GLY A 282 -23.43 1.71 8.54
C GLY A 282 -22.18 2.48 8.98
N ILE A 283 -21.48 2.05 10.03
CA ILE A 283 -20.30 2.75 10.60
C ILE A 283 -19.18 2.98 9.57
N ALA A 284 -18.84 1.98 8.76
CA ALA A 284 -17.79 2.12 7.74
C ALA A 284 -18.12 3.18 6.68
N LEU A 285 -19.40 3.24 6.25
CA LEU A 285 -19.87 4.26 5.32
C LEU A 285 -19.80 5.65 5.96
N ALA A 286 -20.25 5.78 7.22
CA ALA A 286 -20.23 7.04 7.95
C ALA A 286 -18.79 7.57 8.13
N MET A 287 -17.83 6.72 8.49
CA MET A 287 -16.41 7.10 8.59
C MET A 287 -15.86 7.61 7.25
N LYS A 288 -16.13 6.90 6.14
CA LYS A 288 -15.67 7.30 4.81
C LYS A 288 -16.31 8.61 4.35
N LEU A 289 -17.61 8.79 4.62
CA LEU A 289 -18.33 10.01 4.27
C LEU A 289 -17.79 11.21 5.06
N ARG A 290 -17.52 11.04 6.36
CA ARG A 290 -16.92 12.10 7.19
C ARG A 290 -15.53 12.51 6.68
N ALA A 291 -14.68 11.53 6.34
CA ALA A 291 -13.39 11.81 5.72
C ALA A 291 -13.54 12.56 4.38
N LEU A 292 -14.47 12.12 3.52
CA LEU A 292 -14.70 12.75 2.23
C LEU A 292 -15.23 14.19 2.34
N ARG A 293 -16.08 14.48 3.34
CA ARG A 293 -16.53 15.86 3.62
C ARG A 293 -15.36 16.77 4.01
N ASP A 294 -14.46 16.30 4.89
CA ASP A 294 -13.24 17.04 5.24
C ASP A 294 -12.35 17.26 4.01
N LEU A 295 -12.08 16.21 3.24
CA LEU A 295 -11.29 16.28 2.01
C LEU A 295 -11.86 17.25 0.97
N SER A 296 -13.19 17.36 0.89
CA SER A 296 -13.88 18.26 -0.06
C SER A 296 -13.68 19.75 0.26
N THR A 297 -13.27 20.07 1.50
CA THR A 297 -12.91 21.46 1.89
C THR A 297 -11.45 21.81 1.60
N ARG A 298 -10.67 20.84 1.11
CA ARG A 298 -9.23 20.96 0.85
C ARG A 298 -8.94 20.88 -0.64
N SER A 299 -7.70 21.20 -1.03
CA SER A 299 -7.23 21.10 -2.42
C SER A 299 -6.94 19.65 -2.85
N VAL A 300 -7.78 18.70 -2.45
CA VAL A 300 -7.69 17.29 -2.84
C VAL A 300 -8.52 17.07 -4.10
N LYS A 301 -7.91 16.40 -5.09
CA LYS A 301 -8.55 16.14 -6.39
C LYS A 301 -9.18 14.76 -6.44
N LEU A 302 -8.45 13.76 -5.97
CA LEU A 302 -8.88 12.37 -6.00
C LEU A 302 -8.87 11.78 -4.59
N PHE A 303 -9.86 10.96 -4.28
CA PHE A 303 -9.86 10.12 -3.09
C PHE A 303 -9.92 8.65 -3.50
N GLY A 304 -8.79 7.95 -3.35
CA GLY A 304 -8.63 6.56 -3.76
C GLY A 304 -8.79 5.56 -2.61
N THR A 305 -9.03 4.31 -2.96
CA THR A 305 -8.95 3.16 -2.06
C THR A 305 -8.72 1.90 -2.89
N THR A 306 -8.21 0.84 -2.27
CA THR A 306 -8.10 -0.50 -2.87
C THR A 306 -8.99 -1.46 -2.13
N ASN A 307 -9.65 -2.36 -2.87
CA ASN A 307 -10.35 -3.47 -2.27
C ASN A 307 -9.98 -4.78 -2.93
N ASP A 308 -9.98 -5.80 -2.08
CA ASP A 308 -9.94 -7.19 -2.48
C ASP A 308 -11.17 -7.57 -3.33
N GLU A 309 -10.98 -8.41 -4.34
CA GLU A 309 -12.08 -8.95 -5.17
C GLU A 309 -13.13 -9.71 -4.35
N GLN A 310 -12.78 -10.22 -3.17
CA GLN A 310 -13.70 -10.94 -2.29
C GLN A 310 -14.48 -10.00 -1.35
N ASN A 311 -14.04 -8.75 -1.18
CA ASN A 311 -14.68 -7.79 -0.25
C ASN A 311 -15.89 -7.07 -0.87
N ALA A 312 -16.97 -7.83 -1.14
CA ALA A 312 -18.18 -7.32 -1.77
C ALA A 312 -18.86 -6.20 -0.97
N ALA A 313 -18.81 -6.25 0.36
CA ALA A 313 -19.39 -5.25 1.24
C ALA A 313 -18.72 -3.88 1.05
N MET A 314 -17.38 -3.81 1.09
CA MET A 314 -16.67 -2.56 0.85
C MET A 314 -16.83 -2.04 -0.57
N ARG A 315 -16.88 -2.92 -1.58
CA ARG A 315 -17.20 -2.49 -2.95
C ARG A 315 -18.60 -1.90 -3.06
N GLY A 316 -19.58 -2.43 -2.33
CA GLY A 316 -20.92 -1.85 -2.25
C GLY A 316 -20.92 -0.45 -1.65
N ILE A 317 -20.21 -0.24 -0.55
CA ILE A 317 -20.02 1.08 0.08
C ILE A 317 -19.37 2.06 -0.89
N ASN A 318 -18.27 1.66 -1.54
CA ASN A 318 -17.56 2.51 -2.48
C ASN A 318 -18.41 2.88 -3.69
N ARG A 319 -19.13 1.92 -4.29
CA ARG A 319 -20.07 2.24 -5.39
C ARG A 319 -21.14 3.22 -4.96
N ARG A 320 -21.68 3.07 -3.75
CA ARG A 320 -22.68 4.01 -3.21
C ARG A 320 -22.10 5.41 -3.08
N LEU A 321 -20.84 5.55 -2.64
CA LEU A 321 -20.12 6.82 -2.54
C LEU A 321 -19.69 7.40 -3.91
N GLY A 322 -19.90 6.69 -5.02
CA GLY A 322 -19.52 7.17 -6.36
C GLY A 322 -18.08 6.84 -6.77
N TYR A 323 -17.39 5.93 -6.07
CA TYR A 323 -16.09 5.46 -6.52
C TYR A 323 -16.19 4.77 -7.88
N VAL A 324 -15.34 5.18 -8.81
CA VAL A 324 -15.16 4.55 -10.12
C VAL A 324 -13.95 3.61 -10.04
N PRO A 325 -14.10 2.31 -10.37
CA PRO A 325 -12.99 1.37 -10.36
C PRO A 325 -12.02 1.62 -11.51
N ASP A 326 -10.73 1.44 -11.23
CA ASP A 326 -9.66 1.38 -12.22
C ASP A 326 -9.53 -0.06 -12.78
N ALA A 327 -8.63 -0.26 -13.74
CA ALA A 327 -8.27 -1.59 -14.21
C ALA A 327 -7.80 -2.46 -13.01
N PRO A 328 -8.26 -3.73 -12.91
CA PRO A 328 -7.89 -4.59 -11.80
C PRO A 328 -6.38 -4.82 -11.78
N THR A 329 -5.79 -4.86 -10.59
CA THR A 329 -4.44 -5.36 -10.38
C THR A 329 -4.50 -6.84 -10.04
N THR A 330 -4.03 -7.67 -10.95
CA THR A 330 -3.93 -9.12 -10.76
C THR A 330 -2.63 -9.45 -10.01
N MET A 331 -2.76 -10.23 -8.95
CA MET A 331 -1.64 -10.78 -8.19
C MET A 331 -1.22 -12.12 -8.79
N TYR A 332 0.09 -12.25 -8.99
CA TYR A 332 0.73 -13.41 -9.58
C TYR A 332 1.65 -14.07 -8.56
N GLU A 333 1.61 -15.40 -8.45
CA GLU A 333 2.52 -16.15 -7.58
C GLU A 333 3.43 -17.09 -8.37
N LYS A 334 4.66 -17.27 -7.85
CA LYS A 334 5.57 -18.33 -8.25
C LYS A 334 6.12 -19.00 -7.01
N ARG A 335 5.77 -20.27 -6.81
CA ARG A 335 6.24 -21.08 -5.69
C ARG A 335 7.63 -21.65 -5.99
N PHE A 336 8.47 -21.67 -4.97
CA PHE A 336 9.74 -22.37 -5.03
C PHE A 336 9.51 -23.82 -4.63
N SER A 337 10.04 -24.73 -5.45
CA SER A 337 10.09 -26.17 -5.19
C SER A 337 11.00 -26.50 -4.02
#